data_AF-A0A7X8WM44-F1
#
_entry.id   AF-A0A7X8WM44-F1
#
_cell.length_a   1.000
_cell.length_b   1.000
_cell.length_c   1.000
_cell.angle_alpha   90.00
_cell.angle_beta   90.00
_cell.angle_gamma   90.00
#
_symmetry.space_group_name_H-M   'P 1'
#
loop_
_entity.id
_entity.type
_entity.pdbx_description
1 polymer ?
#
loop_
_entity_poly.entity_id
_entity_poly.type
_entity_poly.pdbx_seq_one_letter_code
_entity_poly.pdbx_strand_id
1 'polypeptide(L)'
;MKKILFALAILPILAFVSCSSDDDDKLDIQEPDFAHNIELLYGQWRATGVELGELTIDLTGTDEEGELIFVPTYVSFAEDGSFSSEGIIGEATGKYTTKDKTIITDIGEDKEDKLSFEMTNLTKETAEIVVDASAFNLDMIPDELGEVTVVLTKQEKEDNEKEEEE
;
A
#
# COMPACT_ATOMS: atom_id res chain seq x y z
N MET A 1 -42.72 -66.49 14.93
CA MET A 1 -43.09 -66.40 13.50
C MET A 1 -43.61 -65.01 13.19
N LYS A 2 -43.37 -64.56 11.95
CA LYS A 2 -43.87 -63.33 11.29
C LYS A 2 -43.22 -62.00 11.69
N LYS A 3 -42.29 -61.59 10.82
CA LYS A 3 -41.98 -60.20 10.44
C LYS A 3 -43.24 -59.57 9.83
N ILE A 4 -43.48 -58.28 10.03
CA ILE A 4 -44.10 -57.38 9.05
C ILE A 4 -43.57 -55.96 9.30
N LEU A 5 -42.88 -55.44 8.28
CA LEU A 5 -42.61 -54.03 8.02
C LEU A 5 -43.90 -53.30 7.64
N PHE A 6 -43.98 -51.99 7.91
CA PHE A 6 -44.51 -50.91 7.03
C PHE A 6 -44.56 -49.63 7.92
N ALA A 7 -43.59 -48.71 7.86
CA ALA A 7 -43.42 -47.67 6.84
C ALA A 7 -44.66 -46.81 6.61
N LEU A 8 -44.76 -45.66 7.28
CA LEU A 8 -45.29 -44.42 6.69
C LEU A 8 -44.78 -43.17 7.44
N ALA A 9 -44.26 -42.23 6.66
CA ALA A 9 -43.57 -41.01 7.04
C ALA A 9 -44.49 -39.91 7.60
N ILE A 10 -43.91 -38.96 8.34
CA ILE A 10 -44.15 -37.50 8.27
C ILE A 10 -42.90 -36.78 8.86
N LEU A 11 -42.24 -35.97 8.02
CA LEU A 11 -41.19 -34.95 8.30
C LEU A 11 -41.77 -33.72 9.03
N PRO A 12 -41.00 -32.67 9.38
CA PRO A 12 -39.68 -32.57 10.03
C PRO A 12 -39.75 -31.70 11.30
N ILE A 13 -38.82 -31.83 12.25
CA ILE A 13 -38.59 -30.76 13.23
C ILE A 13 -37.12 -30.38 13.16
N LEU A 14 -36.92 -29.14 12.68
CA LEU A 14 -35.65 -28.42 12.70
C LEU A 14 -35.08 -28.43 14.10
N ALA A 15 -34.02 -29.20 14.28
CA ALA A 15 -33.06 -29.02 15.35
C ALA A 15 -31.69 -29.30 14.75
N PHE A 16 -31.12 -28.31 14.05
CA PHE A 16 -29.67 -28.26 13.93
C PHE A 16 -29.14 -27.87 15.30
N VAL A 17 -28.98 -28.91 16.12
CA VAL A 17 -28.08 -28.92 17.25
C VAL A 17 -26.71 -28.63 16.68
N SER A 18 -26.17 -27.46 17.05
CA SER A 18 -24.77 -27.11 16.89
C SER A 18 -23.94 -28.21 17.54
N CYS A 19 -23.29 -29.03 16.71
CA CYS A 19 -22.06 -29.74 17.00
C CYS A 19 -21.64 -30.51 15.74
N SER A 20 -20.56 -30.09 15.08
CA SER A 20 -19.51 -31.02 14.64
C SER A 20 -18.38 -30.25 13.97
N SER A 21 -17.19 -30.74 14.28
CA SER A 21 -15.84 -30.39 13.89
C SER A 21 -15.54 -30.24 12.38
N ASP A 22 -14.31 -29.76 12.18
CA ASP A 22 -13.38 -30.02 11.08
C ASP A 22 -13.29 -28.99 9.96
N ASP A 23 -12.04 -28.55 9.80
CA ASP A 23 -11.39 -28.09 8.57
C ASP A 23 -12.19 -27.13 7.70
N ASP A 24 -12.01 -25.86 8.02
CA ASP A 24 -11.88 -24.83 7.00
C ASP A 24 -10.76 -23.90 7.47
N ASP A 25 -9.51 -24.38 7.40
CA ASP A 25 -8.39 -23.51 7.00
C ASP A 25 -8.74 -23.00 5.60
N LYS A 26 -9.68 -22.05 5.54
CA LYS A 26 -9.71 -21.12 4.44
C LYS A 26 -8.34 -20.49 4.50
N LEU A 27 -7.50 -20.87 3.55
CA LEU A 27 -6.52 -19.95 3.02
C LEU A 27 -7.34 -18.73 2.60
N ASP A 28 -7.57 -17.83 3.54
CA ASP A 28 -8.00 -16.47 3.30
C ASP A 28 -6.87 -15.89 2.46
N ILE A 29 -6.95 -16.12 1.14
CA ILE A 29 -6.40 -15.19 0.18
C ILE A 29 -7.22 -13.94 0.43
N GLN A 30 -6.78 -13.17 1.43
CA GLN A 30 -7.30 -11.85 1.70
C GLN A 30 -7.01 -11.08 0.41
N GLU A 31 -8.03 -10.93 -0.43
CA GLU A 31 -7.99 -9.89 -1.45
C GLU A 31 -7.60 -8.61 -0.70
N PRO A 32 -6.64 -7.82 -1.21
CA PRO A 32 -6.23 -6.60 -0.54
C PRO A 32 -7.49 -5.76 -0.35
N ASP A 33 -7.88 -5.55 0.91
CA ASP A 33 -8.99 -4.71 1.31
C ASP A 33 -8.54 -3.27 1.06
N PHE A 34 -8.34 -2.88 -0.20
CA PHE A 34 -7.83 -1.59 -0.60
C PHE A 34 -8.94 -0.82 -1.30
N ALA A 35 -9.20 0.38 -0.82
CA ALA A 35 -10.24 1.27 -1.33
C ALA A 35 -9.99 1.72 -2.78
N HIS A 36 -8.77 1.48 -3.30
CA HIS A 36 -8.36 1.78 -4.67
C HIS A 36 -8.01 0.50 -5.44
N ASN A 37 -7.93 0.59 -6.76
CA ASN A 37 -7.42 -0.52 -7.56
C ASN A 37 -5.91 -0.70 -7.28
N ILE A 38 -5.54 -1.82 -6.67
CA ILE A 38 -4.16 -2.15 -6.30
C ILE A 38 -3.21 -2.19 -7.52
N GLU A 39 -3.71 -2.51 -8.72
CA GLU A 39 -2.90 -2.52 -9.94
C GLU A 39 -2.36 -1.12 -10.29
N LEU A 40 -3.09 -0.06 -9.91
CA LEU A 40 -2.63 1.30 -10.13
C LEU A 40 -1.47 1.66 -9.21
N LEU A 41 -1.32 1.00 -8.06
CA LEU A 41 -0.26 1.26 -7.10
C LEU A 41 1.11 0.79 -7.60
N TYR A 42 1.17 -0.31 -8.35
CA TYR A 42 2.43 -0.98 -8.67
C TYR A 42 3.38 -0.15 -9.54
N GLY A 43 4.65 -0.08 -9.16
CA GLY A 43 5.68 0.69 -9.85
C GLY A 43 6.38 1.67 -8.92
N GLN A 44 7.26 2.48 -9.51
CA GLN A 44 7.98 3.54 -8.81
C GLN A 44 7.22 4.86 -8.92
N TRP A 45 7.24 5.61 -7.83
CA TRP A 45 6.59 6.91 -7.67
C TRP A 45 7.61 7.90 -7.15
N ARG A 46 7.62 9.11 -7.73
CA ARG A 46 8.45 10.23 -7.28
C ARG A 46 7.58 11.22 -6.53
N ALA A 47 8.02 11.68 -5.36
CA ALA A 47 7.43 12.84 -4.72
C ALA A 47 7.75 14.11 -5.51
N THR A 48 6.72 14.83 -5.94
CA THR A 48 6.82 16.02 -6.77
C THR A 48 6.28 17.26 -6.08
N GLY A 49 5.44 17.11 -5.06
CA GLY A 49 4.98 18.25 -4.27
C GLY A 49 4.58 17.87 -2.85
N VAL A 50 4.53 18.88 -1.98
CA VAL A 50 3.97 18.79 -0.63
C VAL A 50 2.97 19.91 -0.43
N GLU A 51 1.78 19.58 0.08
CA GLU A 51 0.75 20.54 0.44
C GLU A 51 0.65 20.62 1.97
N LEU A 52 0.77 21.85 2.48
CA LEU A 52 0.67 22.21 3.89
C LEU A 52 -0.33 23.35 4.06
N GLY A 53 -1.60 23.00 4.29
CA GLY A 53 -2.68 23.98 4.33
C GLY A 53 -2.84 24.69 2.98
N GLU A 54 -2.58 25.99 2.93
CA GLU A 54 -2.65 26.79 1.68
C GLU A 54 -1.29 26.87 0.94
N LEU A 55 -0.22 26.33 1.52
CA LEU A 55 1.11 26.34 0.91
C LEU A 55 1.35 25.06 0.12
N THR A 56 1.72 25.21 -1.15
CA THR A 56 2.23 24.11 -1.98
C THR A 56 3.71 24.32 -2.25
N ILE A 57 4.52 23.29 -1.97
CA ILE A 57 5.95 23.26 -2.24
C ILE A 57 6.19 22.33 -3.43
N ASP A 58 6.86 22.83 -4.47
CA ASP A 58 7.31 22.03 -5.61
C ASP A 58 8.66 21.38 -5.30
N LEU A 59 8.69 20.05 -5.27
CA LEU A 59 9.90 19.26 -4.98
C LEU A 59 10.75 18.99 -6.24
N THR A 60 10.32 19.46 -7.40
CA THR A 60 11.04 19.28 -8.68
C THR A 60 11.87 20.50 -9.08
N GLY A 61 11.79 21.58 -8.30
CA GLY A 61 12.48 22.83 -8.57
C GLY A 61 14.01 22.69 -8.66
N THR A 62 14.59 23.47 -9.56
CA THR A 62 16.04 23.61 -9.73
C THR A 62 16.49 25.02 -9.38
N ASP A 63 17.76 25.17 -9.01
CA ASP A 63 18.38 26.48 -8.83
C ASP A 63 18.73 27.16 -10.18
N GLU A 64 19.41 28.31 -10.11
CA GLU A 64 19.82 29.07 -11.31
C GLU A 64 20.84 28.33 -12.19
N GLU A 65 21.53 27.32 -11.64
CA GLU A 65 22.53 26.50 -12.33
C GLU A 65 21.90 25.22 -12.93
N GLY A 66 20.63 24.94 -12.57
CA GLY A 66 19.88 23.77 -13.03
C GLY A 66 20.01 22.56 -12.11
N GLU A 67 20.59 22.73 -10.92
CA GLU A 67 20.72 21.67 -9.93
C GLU A 67 19.45 21.53 -9.09
N LEU A 68 19.09 20.31 -8.72
CA LEU A 68 17.87 20.06 -7.94
C LEU A 68 17.98 20.66 -6.54
N ILE A 69 16.97 21.43 -6.15
CA ILE A 69 16.89 22.04 -4.81
C ILE A 69 16.59 20.98 -3.75
N PHE A 70 15.77 19.99 -4.10
CA PHE A 70 15.35 18.91 -3.21
C PHE A 70 15.92 17.58 -3.68
N VAL A 71 16.33 16.75 -2.72
CA VAL A 71 16.73 15.37 -3.01
C VAL A 71 15.51 14.63 -3.57
N PRO A 72 15.59 14.08 -4.80
CA PRO A 72 14.53 13.25 -5.34
C PRO A 72 14.16 12.14 -4.37
N THR A 73 12.87 12.03 -4.07
CA THR A 73 12.36 11.05 -3.12
C THR A 73 11.44 10.11 -3.86
N TYR A 74 11.69 8.82 -3.72
CA TYR A 74 10.94 7.78 -4.42
C TYR A 74 10.42 6.71 -3.47
N VAL A 75 9.29 6.15 -3.84
CA VAL A 75 8.73 4.92 -3.25
C VAL A 75 8.33 3.96 -4.36
N SER A 76 8.55 2.67 -4.13
CA SER A 76 8.21 1.62 -5.08
C SER A 76 7.35 0.56 -4.41
N PHE A 77 6.30 0.14 -5.13
CA PHE A 77 5.40 -0.94 -4.71
C PHE A 77 5.41 -2.01 -5.80
N ALA A 78 5.78 -3.24 -5.45
CA ALA A 78 5.80 -4.36 -6.38
C ALA A 78 4.59 -5.29 -6.19
N GLU A 79 4.16 -5.96 -7.28
CA GLU A 79 3.06 -6.92 -7.28
C GLU A 79 3.21 -8.06 -6.24
N ASP A 80 4.44 -8.40 -5.87
CA ASP A 80 4.76 -9.43 -4.88
C ASP A 80 4.72 -8.90 -3.41
N GLY A 81 4.19 -7.70 -3.22
CA GLY A 81 4.11 -7.02 -1.93
C GLY A 81 5.43 -6.42 -1.44
N SER A 82 6.47 -6.34 -2.28
CA SER A 82 7.73 -5.68 -1.89
C SER A 82 7.62 -4.16 -1.94
N PHE A 83 8.26 -3.51 -0.97
CA PHE A 83 8.33 -2.05 -0.84
C PHE A 83 9.80 -1.60 -0.82
N SER A 84 10.08 -0.45 -1.43
CA SER A 84 11.32 0.27 -1.20
C SER A 84 11.11 1.79 -1.20
N SER A 85 11.96 2.51 -0.47
CA SER A 85 12.03 3.96 -0.49
C SER A 85 13.47 4.46 -0.63
N GLU A 86 13.61 5.67 -1.15
CA GLU A 86 14.87 6.42 -1.19
C GLU A 86 14.60 7.93 -1.13
N GLY A 87 15.60 8.70 -0.70
CA GLY A 87 15.54 10.16 -0.62
C GLY A 87 15.29 10.67 0.80
N ILE A 88 14.45 11.69 0.92
CA ILE A 88 14.24 12.45 2.17
C ILE A 88 13.63 11.58 3.29
N ILE A 89 12.82 10.59 2.92
CA ILE A 89 12.21 9.63 3.86
C ILE A 89 13.17 8.50 4.25
N GLY A 90 14.43 8.57 3.81
CA GLY A 90 15.43 7.55 4.04
C GLY A 90 15.35 6.38 3.05
N GLU A 91 16.42 5.58 3.09
CA GLU A 91 16.52 4.34 2.32
C GLU A 91 15.95 3.18 3.14
N ALA A 92 14.93 2.52 2.59
CA ALA A 92 14.34 1.36 3.23
C ALA A 92 13.89 0.34 2.19
N THR A 93 13.92 -0.93 2.59
CA THR A 93 13.32 -2.03 1.84
C THR A 93 12.50 -2.88 2.80
N GLY A 94 11.39 -3.43 2.31
CA GLY A 94 10.50 -4.20 3.16
C GLY A 94 9.34 -4.83 2.42
N LYS A 95 8.29 -5.12 3.17
CA LYS A 95 7.01 -5.57 2.63
C LYS A 95 5.94 -4.53 2.90
N TYR A 96 4.92 -4.48 2.05
CA TYR A 96 3.74 -3.66 2.31
C TYR A 96 2.47 -4.49 2.30
N THR A 97 1.49 -4.00 3.03
CA THR A 97 0.11 -4.47 3.01
C THR A 97 -0.82 -3.27 2.86
N THR A 98 -2.04 -3.52 2.42
CA THR A 98 -3.06 -2.49 2.26
C THR A 98 -4.30 -2.83 3.07
N LYS A 99 -4.93 -1.80 3.62
CA LYS A 99 -6.21 -1.90 4.32
C LYS A 99 -6.97 -0.59 4.24
N ASP A 100 -8.21 -0.62 3.80
CA ASP A 100 -9.01 0.55 3.44
C ASP A 100 -8.21 1.49 2.54
N LYS A 101 -7.91 2.71 2.98
CA LYS A 101 -7.05 3.66 2.25
C LYS A 101 -5.58 3.58 2.67
N THR A 102 -5.26 2.79 3.67
CA THR A 102 -3.95 2.79 4.32
C THR A 102 -3.01 1.79 3.65
N ILE A 103 -1.79 2.23 3.40
CA ILE A 103 -0.65 1.39 3.06
C ILE A 103 0.24 1.30 4.29
N ILE A 104 0.52 0.08 4.76
CA ILE A 104 1.38 -0.19 5.91
C ILE A 104 2.63 -0.89 5.38
N THR A 105 3.79 -0.35 5.70
CA THR A 105 5.08 -0.95 5.34
C THR A 105 5.74 -1.53 6.59
N ASP A 106 6.30 -2.73 6.46
CA ASP A 106 7.17 -3.35 7.45
C ASP A 106 8.58 -3.26 6.89
N ILE A 107 9.37 -2.32 7.40
CA ILE A 107 10.73 -2.00 6.93
C ILE A 107 11.77 -2.41 7.97
N GLY A 108 13.01 -2.63 7.51
CA GLY A 108 14.12 -3.06 8.37
C GLY A 108 14.19 -4.57 8.62
N GLU A 109 15.28 -5.02 9.23
CA GLU A 109 15.56 -6.45 9.44
C GLU A 109 14.60 -7.10 10.46
N ASP A 110 14.17 -6.33 11.46
CA ASP A 110 13.32 -6.82 12.56
C ASP A 110 11.82 -6.57 12.35
N LYS A 111 11.42 -5.87 11.27
CA LYS A 111 10.02 -5.52 10.95
C LYS A 111 9.27 -4.73 12.03
N GLU A 112 10.01 -4.14 12.97
CA GLU A 112 9.43 -3.30 14.03
C GLU A 112 9.22 -1.85 13.54
N ASP A 113 10.01 -1.42 12.55
CA ASP A 113 9.85 -0.11 11.92
C ASP A 113 8.71 -0.15 10.91
N LYS A 114 7.74 0.73 11.10
CA LYS A 114 6.56 0.83 10.24
C LYS A 114 6.39 2.25 9.74
N LEU A 115 6.25 2.40 8.42
CA LEU A 115 5.70 3.63 7.82
C LEU A 115 4.28 3.34 7.35
N SER A 116 3.38 4.28 7.63
CA SER A 116 1.99 4.21 7.23
C SER A 116 1.64 5.45 6.40
N PHE A 117 0.93 5.22 5.31
CA PHE A 117 0.49 6.26 4.38
C PHE A 117 -1.01 6.13 4.16
N GLU A 118 -1.78 7.21 4.26
CA GLU A 118 -3.18 7.20 3.80
C GLU A 118 -3.25 7.64 2.35
N MET A 119 -3.63 6.75 1.44
CA MET A 119 -3.85 7.04 0.03
C MET A 119 -5.20 7.72 -0.16
N THR A 120 -5.21 9.03 -0.36
CA THR A 120 -6.45 9.81 -0.58
C THR A 120 -6.87 9.81 -2.06
N ASN A 121 -5.90 9.75 -2.97
CA ASN A 121 -6.12 9.73 -4.41
C ASN A 121 -5.11 8.80 -5.11
N LEU A 122 -5.57 8.02 -6.09
CA LEU A 122 -4.71 7.15 -6.89
C LEU A 122 -5.23 7.07 -8.33
N THR A 123 -4.38 7.46 -9.28
CA THR A 123 -4.60 7.33 -10.71
C THR A 123 -3.46 6.54 -11.35
N LYS A 124 -3.43 6.46 -12.68
CA LYS A 124 -2.31 5.83 -13.40
C LYS A 124 -1.01 6.63 -13.31
N GLU A 125 -1.12 7.94 -13.17
CA GLU A 125 0.01 8.89 -13.31
C GLU A 125 0.30 9.64 -12.01
N THR A 126 -0.70 9.80 -11.15
CA THR A 126 -0.60 10.60 -9.93
C THR A 126 -1.19 9.86 -8.73
N ALA A 127 -0.64 10.15 -7.56
CA ALA A 127 -1.20 9.73 -6.29
C ALA A 127 -1.05 10.84 -5.25
N GLU A 128 -1.92 10.86 -4.27
CA GLU A 128 -1.84 11.74 -3.10
C GLU A 128 -1.85 10.87 -1.86
N ILE A 129 -0.86 11.08 -0.99
CA ILE A 129 -0.77 10.39 0.29
C ILE A 129 -0.74 11.39 1.43
N VAL A 130 -1.44 11.08 2.50
CA VAL A 130 -1.33 11.79 3.78
C VAL A 130 -0.36 11.04 4.67
N VAL A 131 0.55 11.80 5.26
CA VAL A 131 1.67 11.32 6.05
C VAL A 131 1.89 12.23 7.24
N ASP A 132 2.33 11.65 8.35
CA ASP A 132 2.83 12.42 9.48
C ASP A 132 4.09 13.18 9.03
N ALA A 133 4.09 14.50 9.21
CA ALA A 133 5.18 15.33 8.74
C ALA A 133 6.51 15.00 9.45
N SER A 134 6.45 14.47 10.68
CA SER A 134 7.62 13.97 11.41
C SER A 134 8.28 12.75 10.76
N ALA A 135 7.57 12.03 9.88
CA ALA A 135 8.15 10.93 9.09
C ALA A 135 9.14 11.44 8.04
N PHE A 136 9.02 12.71 7.66
CA PHE A 136 10.01 13.40 6.86
C PHE A 136 10.93 14.07 7.88
N ASN A 137 12.16 13.57 8.02
CA ASN A 137 13.20 14.23 8.82
C ASN A 137 13.69 15.51 8.09
N LEU A 138 12.74 16.34 7.68
CA LEU A 138 12.94 17.62 7.06
C LEU A 138 13.07 18.62 8.19
N ASP A 139 14.30 19.04 8.47
CA ASP A 139 14.59 20.22 9.32
C ASP A 139 13.82 21.48 8.87
N MET A 140 13.18 21.45 7.69
CA MET A 140 12.36 22.51 7.11
C MET A 140 10.87 22.46 7.47
N ILE A 141 10.36 21.35 8.03
CA ILE A 141 8.95 21.23 8.43
C ILE A 141 8.87 21.37 9.95
N PRO A 142 8.27 22.45 10.48
CA PRO A 142 8.04 22.59 11.92
C PRO A 142 7.37 21.35 12.53
N ASP A 143 7.89 20.85 13.65
CA ASP A 143 7.36 19.70 14.42
C ASP A 143 5.87 19.83 14.82
N GLU A 144 5.30 21.04 14.71
CA GLU A 144 3.89 21.33 14.98
C GLU A 144 2.96 21.03 13.79
N LEU A 145 3.49 20.68 12.63
CA LEU A 145 2.72 20.30 11.45
C LEU A 145 2.42 18.82 11.55
N GLY A 146 1.19 18.47 11.94
CA GLY A 146 0.76 17.09 12.11
C GLY A 146 0.86 16.29 10.81
N GLU A 147 -0.14 16.44 9.94
CA GLU A 147 -0.23 15.70 8.68
C GLU A 147 -0.01 16.62 7.48
N VAL A 148 0.68 16.10 6.47
CA VAL A 148 0.90 16.77 5.18
C VAL A 148 0.44 15.87 4.04
N THR A 149 0.00 16.47 2.94
CA THR A 149 -0.31 15.72 1.71
C THR A 149 0.92 15.76 0.81
N VAL A 150 1.41 14.60 0.40
CA VAL A 150 2.48 14.46 -0.58
C VAL A 150 1.88 14.05 -1.91
N VAL A 151 2.22 14.80 -2.96
CA VAL A 151 1.85 14.50 -4.33
C VAL A 151 2.95 13.64 -4.95
N LEU A 152 2.54 12.49 -5.47
CA LEU A 152 3.40 11.53 -6.11
C LEU A 152 3.09 11.46 -7.61
N THR A 153 4.12 11.30 -8.43
CA THR A 153 4.02 11.09 -9.88
C THR A 153 4.64 9.76 -10.26
N LYS A 154 3.91 8.94 -11.01
CA LYS A 154 4.35 7.65 -11.53
C LYS A 154 5.59 7.85 -12.38
N GLN A 155 6.62 7.02 -12.17
CA GLN A 155 7.78 6.98 -13.05
C GLN A 155 7.54 5.93 -14.12
N GLU A 156 7.81 6.27 -15.38
CA GLU A 156 7.80 5.31 -16.46
C GLU A 156 8.91 4.28 -16.22
N LYS A 157 8.63 3.00 -16.47
CA LYS A 157 9.71 2.00 -16.52
C LYS A 157 10.57 2.38 -17.72
N GLU A 158 11.83 2.72 -17.47
CA GLU A 158 12.83 2.68 -18.53
C GLU A 158 12.98 1.22 -18.95
N ASP A 159 12.29 0.83 -20.03
CA ASP A 159 12.52 -0.42 -20.71
C ASP A 159 13.94 -0.37 -21.29
N ASN A 160 14.92 -0.79 -20.48
CA ASN A 160 16.27 -1.08 -20.96
C ASN A 160 16.20 -2.35 -21.81
N GLU A 161 15.66 -2.23 -23.02
CA GLU A 161 15.95 -3.14 -24.13
C GLU A 161 17.46 -3.03 -24.39
N LYS A 162 18.23 -3.89 -23.70
CA LYS A 162 19.58 -4.22 -24.16
C LYS A 162 19.40 -4.85 -25.54
N GLU A 163 19.66 -4.08 -26.58
CA GLU A 163 20.05 -4.60 -27.87
C GLU A 163 21.28 -5.50 -27.63
N GLU A 164 21.04 -6.80 -27.52
CA GLU A 164 22.07 -7.81 -27.77
C GLU A 164 22.41 -7.72 -29.27
N GLU A 165 23.34 -6.84 -29.62
CA GLU A 165 24.00 -6.90 -30.91
C GLU A 165 24.81 -8.20 -31.01
N GLU A 166 24.59 -8.90 -32.12
CA GLU A 166 25.03 -10.26 -32.50
C GLU A 166 26.55 -10.53 -32.48
#